data_AF-A0A1G8TKL9-F1
#
_entry.id   AF-A0A1G8TKL9-F1
#
_cell.length_a   1.000
_cell.length_b   1.000
_cell.length_c   1.000
_cell.angle_alpha   90.00
_cell.angle_beta   90.00
_cell.angle_gamma   90.00
#
_symmetry.space_group_name_H-M   'P 1'
#
loop_
_entity.id
_entity.type
_entity.pdbx_description
1 polymer ?
#
loop_
_entity_poly.entity_id
_entity_poly.type
_entity_poly.pdbx_seq_one_letter_code
_entity_poly.pdbx_strand_id
1 'polypeptide(L)'
;MATDGTNNKVLGLDEFREKKRSGESFHHSPELALQRLAKLPDSTPLLVDVDDTLWLRNSTEMFLASVAPKLLISIVLQLLDLLRPWRWIGGKDHRHYRDLIRIRVVLFLAPWAKIQWQKQAVELGGRYLNRELYDLLLSRDNPIYLVSYGFDFILTPLLEAMGCEWPLVVSSEVGAAIELRIKGKGAMTVEALGRETVRRSVCVTDSLLDRDLLERCSIGILVQWPESIAQRAGLDPMLPFVYLKKVKRPTESYFTRAILGHDYLTLLLVFAIANPYPWQAAVSLLGFVLAYFSAYEVGYFENDRLGLQYEDKPKVSDSYRLLAGGFRPWFAWMWALILALLPAWLAAQGSSWLPGAFAVQGVQATLLVWGVFVSFLVVVRCVFAWFNRIKETGRVVPMLVLQLARTAGYLLLFSTSIVGVLFCVSHGLSKWFPYVVYRFGGSRKGMPNHLFNLLILILLLGAVAISGGLGWQQLTQWHALVILTYAGLRGAKDLVGFRVHLSRLGSGG
;
A
#
# COMPACT_ATOMS: atom_id res chain seq x y z
N MET A 1 5.88 25.13 -13.90
CA MET A 1 5.25 24.38 -12.79
C MET A 1 5.82 22.99 -12.76
N ALA A 2 6.75 22.75 -11.84
CA ALA A 2 7.48 21.49 -11.72
C ALA A 2 6.51 20.34 -11.42
N THR A 3 6.45 19.37 -12.33
CA THR A 3 5.88 18.07 -12.06
C THR A 3 6.82 17.34 -11.12
N ASP A 4 6.71 17.63 -9.83
CA ASP A 4 7.22 16.73 -8.80
C ASP A 4 6.35 15.47 -8.88
N GLY A 5 6.81 14.54 -9.71
CA GLY A 5 6.22 13.22 -9.83
C GLY A 5 6.28 12.61 -8.44
N THR A 6 5.16 12.68 -7.74
CA THR A 6 4.88 11.96 -6.48
C THR A 6 4.95 10.48 -6.76
N ASN A 7 6.18 10.03 -6.95
CA ASN A 7 6.58 8.65 -7.01
C ASN A 7 6.19 8.13 -5.63
N ASN A 8 5.12 7.35 -5.58
CA ASN A 8 4.68 6.62 -4.39
C ASN A 8 5.76 5.58 -4.07
N LYS A 9 6.91 6.09 -3.63
CA LYS A 9 8.07 5.37 -3.16
C LYS A 9 7.66 4.75 -1.82
N VAL A 10 7.37 3.46 -1.87
CA VAL A 10 7.03 2.65 -0.70
C VAL A 10 8.35 2.31 -0.02
N LEU A 11 8.73 3.13 0.97
CA LEU A 11 9.87 2.90 1.86
C LEU A 11 9.90 1.43 2.33
N GLY A 12 11.00 0.74 2.01
CA GLY A 12 11.23 -0.71 2.14
C GLY A 12 11.38 -1.42 0.78
N LEU A 13 10.51 -1.13 -0.20
CA LEU A 13 10.59 -1.69 -1.56
C LEU A 13 11.54 -0.89 -2.48
N ASP A 14 11.80 0.38 -2.16
CA ASP A 14 12.72 1.22 -2.93
C ASP A 14 14.19 0.96 -2.54
N GLU A 15 14.48 0.77 -1.25
CA GLU A 15 15.79 0.25 -0.79
C GLU A 15 16.07 -1.09 -1.48
N PHE A 16 15.07 -1.96 -1.60
CA PHE A 16 15.14 -3.21 -2.35
C PHE A 16 15.41 -3.02 -3.86
N ARG A 17 14.85 -1.98 -4.49
CA ARG A 17 15.06 -1.70 -5.93
C ARG A 17 16.40 -1.01 -6.20
N GLU A 18 16.89 -0.19 -5.27
CA GLU A 18 18.22 0.42 -5.34
C GLU A 18 19.32 -0.64 -5.11
N LYS A 19 19.13 -1.62 -4.21
CA LYS A 19 20.02 -2.79 -4.01
C LYS A 19 20.35 -3.56 -5.29
N LYS A 20 19.46 -3.56 -6.29
CA LYS A 20 19.61 -4.33 -7.55
C LYS A 20 20.25 -3.56 -8.71
N ARG A 21 20.61 -2.27 -8.54
CA ARG A 21 20.91 -1.36 -9.66
C ARG A 21 22.30 -0.72 -9.71
N SER A 22 23.17 -0.85 -8.71
CA SER A 22 24.51 -0.27 -8.78
C SER A 22 25.54 -1.27 -9.31
N GLY A 23 26.17 -0.99 -10.44
CA GLY A 23 27.34 -1.72 -10.96
C GLY A 23 28.62 -1.31 -10.23
N GLU A 24 28.60 -1.33 -8.89
CA GLU A 24 29.73 -0.91 -8.06
C GLU A 24 30.69 -2.07 -7.76
N SER A 25 31.97 -1.76 -7.58
CA SER A 25 33.10 -2.71 -7.46
C SER A 25 33.05 -3.66 -6.25
N PHE A 26 32.06 -3.51 -5.37
CA PHE A 26 31.92 -4.27 -4.12
C PHE A 26 31.01 -5.50 -4.21
N HIS A 27 30.22 -5.64 -5.29
CA HIS A 27 29.21 -6.69 -5.39
C HIS A 27 29.81 -8.09 -5.55
N HIS A 28 29.39 -9.01 -4.69
CA HIS A 28 29.78 -10.42 -4.73
C HIS A 28 28.55 -11.34 -4.66
N SER A 29 28.63 -12.49 -5.34
CA SER A 29 27.71 -13.59 -5.05
C SER A 29 28.03 -14.16 -3.66
N PRO A 30 27.05 -14.80 -2.98
CA PRO A 30 27.30 -15.48 -1.70
C PRO A 30 28.53 -16.41 -1.73
N GLU A 31 28.67 -17.21 -2.78
CA GLU A 31 29.77 -18.16 -2.93
C GLU A 31 31.11 -17.45 -3.07
N LEU A 32 31.16 -16.38 -3.87
CA LEU A 32 32.38 -15.60 -4.07
C LEU A 32 32.77 -14.85 -2.79
N ALA A 33 31.78 -14.33 -2.04
CA ALA A 33 32.01 -13.67 -0.76
C ALA A 33 32.63 -14.65 0.25
N LEU A 34 32.03 -15.83 0.43
CA LEU A 34 32.54 -16.89 1.30
C LEU A 34 33.94 -17.35 0.88
N GLN A 35 34.18 -17.56 -0.42
CA GLN A 35 35.51 -17.92 -0.94
C GLN A 35 36.57 -16.87 -0.68
N ARG A 36 36.22 -15.58 -0.80
CA ARG A 36 37.15 -14.47 -0.50
C ARG A 36 37.47 -14.41 0.98
N LEU A 37 36.45 -14.51 1.83
CA LEU A 37 36.62 -14.54 3.28
C LEU A 37 37.48 -15.71 3.74
N ALA A 38 37.28 -16.90 3.16
CA ALA A 38 38.07 -18.10 3.46
C ALA A 38 39.57 -17.95 3.12
N LYS A 39 39.93 -17.08 2.17
CA LYS A 39 41.32 -16.87 1.73
C LYS A 39 42.04 -15.72 2.43
N LEU A 40 41.38 -15.04 3.38
CA LEU A 40 42.00 -13.94 4.10
C LEU A 40 43.12 -14.46 5.03
N PRO A 41 44.16 -13.67 5.29
CA PRO A 41 45.09 -13.94 6.39
C PRO A 41 44.37 -13.92 7.75
N ASP A 42 44.77 -14.77 8.69
CA ASP A 42 44.13 -14.87 10.02
C ASP A 42 44.33 -13.62 10.89
N SER A 43 45.26 -12.74 10.51
CA SER A 43 45.49 -11.46 11.20
C SER A 43 44.60 -10.32 10.71
N THR A 44 43.80 -10.53 9.66
CA THR A 44 42.97 -9.48 9.04
C THR A 44 41.68 -9.26 9.85
N PRO A 45 41.41 -8.07 10.40
CA PRO A 45 40.16 -7.86 11.13
C PRO A 45 38.93 -7.91 10.21
N LEU A 46 37.81 -8.41 10.71
CA LEU A 46 36.55 -8.55 9.99
C LEU A 46 35.50 -7.64 10.62
N LEU A 47 34.83 -6.84 9.80
CA LEU A 47 33.70 -5.99 10.18
C LEU A 47 32.45 -6.56 9.54
N VAL A 48 31.58 -7.15 10.34
CA VAL A 48 30.43 -7.91 9.84
C VAL A 48 29.14 -7.18 10.20
N ASP A 49 28.33 -6.86 9.18
CA ASP A 49 27.01 -6.32 9.43
C ASP A 49 26.09 -7.38 10.06
N VAL A 50 25.23 -6.95 10.98
CA VAL A 50 24.34 -7.89 11.68
C VAL A 50 23.07 -8.12 10.88
N ASP A 51 22.32 -7.04 10.59
CA ASP A 51 21.01 -7.14 9.94
C ASP A 51 21.16 -7.57 8.49
N ASP A 52 20.29 -8.47 8.04
CA ASP A 52 20.23 -9.02 6.68
C ASP A 52 21.56 -9.65 6.15
N THR A 53 22.60 -9.77 7.00
CA THR A 53 23.94 -10.30 6.69
C THR A 53 24.30 -11.49 7.59
N LEU A 54 24.64 -11.25 8.86
CA LEU A 54 24.88 -12.32 9.85
C LEU A 54 23.56 -12.94 10.31
N TRP A 55 22.56 -12.10 10.55
CA TRP A 55 21.20 -12.49 10.87
C TRP A 55 20.31 -12.11 9.68
N LEU A 56 19.71 -13.09 9.01
CA LEU A 56 19.08 -12.96 7.70
C LEU A 56 17.73 -12.21 7.72
N ARG A 57 17.52 -11.34 8.70
CA ARG A 57 16.33 -10.51 8.86
C ARG A 57 16.74 -9.14 9.38
N ASN A 58 15.86 -8.17 9.20
CA ASN A 58 15.98 -6.88 9.86
C ASN A 58 15.54 -6.96 11.33
N SER A 59 16.48 -6.81 12.28
CA SER A 59 16.24 -6.88 13.73
C SER A 59 15.17 -5.92 14.22
N THR A 60 15.17 -4.69 13.71
CA THR A 60 14.20 -3.66 14.11
C THR A 60 12.78 -4.00 13.68
N GLU A 61 12.58 -4.42 12.43
CA GLU A 61 11.26 -4.86 11.96
C GLU A 61 10.80 -6.13 12.68
N MET A 62 11.70 -7.07 12.98
CA MET A 62 11.35 -8.27 13.74
C MET A 62 10.96 -7.96 15.18
N PHE A 63 11.69 -7.06 15.85
CA PHE A 63 11.31 -6.56 17.18
C PHE A 63 9.90 -5.97 17.15
N LEU A 64 9.63 -5.04 16.25
CA LEU A 64 8.32 -4.38 16.14
C LEU A 64 7.19 -5.37 15.81
N ALA A 65 7.46 -6.38 14.98
CA ALA A 65 6.48 -7.42 14.63
C ALA A 65 6.18 -8.38 15.78
N SER A 66 7.12 -8.51 16.72
CA SER A 66 7.03 -9.40 17.87
C SER A 66 6.11 -8.87 18.97
N VAL A 67 5.88 -7.55 19.04
CA VAL A 67 5.22 -6.89 20.17
C VAL A 67 3.73 -7.21 20.25
N ALA A 68 3.27 -7.60 21.44
CA ALA A 68 1.86 -7.77 21.77
C ALA A 68 1.30 -6.53 22.51
N PRO A 69 0.01 -6.16 22.30
CA PRO A 69 -0.99 -6.81 21.46
C PRO A 69 -0.83 -6.49 19.96
N LYS A 70 -0.69 -7.53 19.12
CA LYS A 70 -0.34 -7.41 17.69
C LYS A 70 -1.28 -6.52 16.88
N LEU A 71 -2.58 -6.58 17.18
CA LEU A 71 -3.58 -5.81 16.45
C LEU A 71 -3.38 -4.29 16.65
N LEU A 72 -3.26 -3.85 17.90
CA LEU A 72 -3.07 -2.44 18.23
C LEU A 72 -1.75 -1.92 17.63
N ILE A 73 -0.66 -2.66 17.83
CA ILE A 73 0.67 -2.29 17.31
C ILE A 73 0.63 -2.18 15.78
N SER A 74 -0.04 -3.12 15.09
CA SER A 74 -0.18 -3.08 13.64
C SER A 74 -0.96 -1.87 13.14
N ILE A 75 -2.05 -1.49 13.82
CA ILE A 75 -2.82 -0.28 13.51
C ILE A 75 -1.91 0.94 13.69
N VAL A 76 -1.23 1.07 14.82
CA VAL A 76 -0.37 2.21 15.13
C VAL A 76 0.78 2.35 14.14
N LEU A 77 1.50 1.27 13.83
CA LEU A 77 2.61 1.31 12.87
C LEU A 77 2.14 1.71 11.46
N GLN A 78 0.97 1.24 11.03
CA GLN A 78 0.41 1.63 9.74
C GLN A 78 -0.06 3.09 9.72
N LEU A 79 -0.63 3.59 10.83
CA LEU A 79 -0.98 5.01 10.96
C LEU A 79 0.27 5.89 10.97
N LEU A 80 1.36 5.48 11.64
CA LEU A 80 2.64 6.18 11.58
C LEU A 80 3.19 6.22 10.15
N ASP A 81 3.10 5.11 9.40
CA ASP A 81 3.51 5.04 7.98
C ASP A 81 2.63 5.89 7.04
N LEU A 82 1.37 6.11 7.43
CA LEU A 82 0.41 6.94 6.70
C LEU A 82 0.67 8.43 6.96
N LEU A 83 0.76 8.83 8.23
CA LEU A 83 0.95 10.21 8.67
C LEU A 83 2.40 10.69 8.43
N ARG A 84 3.36 9.77 8.53
CA ARG A 84 4.81 10.01 8.36
C ARG A 84 5.32 11.17 9.22
N PRO A 85 5.09 11.16 10.55
CA PRO A 85 5.42 12.29 11.42
C PRO A 85 6.91 12.66 11.41
N TRP A 86 7.80 11.71 11.10
CA TRP A 86 9.23 11.97 10.92
C TRP A 86 9.54 13.02 9.85
N ARG A 87 8.66 13.22 8.86
CA ARG A 87 8.80 14.28 7.84
C ARG A 87 8.66 15.69 8.42
N TRP A 88 8.00 15.84 9.57
CA TRP A 88 7.80 17.13 10.21
C TRP A 88 9.00 17.56 11.06
N ILE A 89 9.79 16.59 11.55
CA ILE A 89 10.85 16.84 12.53
C ILE A 89 12.25 16.81 11.88
N GLY A 90 12.47 15.97 10.87
CA GLY A 90 13.83 15.68 10.40
C GLY A 90 14.32 16.39 9.14
N GLY A 91 13.57 17.34 8.56
CA GLY A 91 14.02 18.07 7.36
C GLY A 91 14.50 17.16 6.22
N LYS A 92 15.74 17.35 5.75
CA LYS A 92 16.37 16.51 4.71
C LYS A 92 16.64 15.07 5.17
N ASP A 93 16.80 14.88 6.47
CA ASP A 93 17.22 13.64 7.13
C ASP A 93 16.06 12.91 7.81
N HIS A 94 14.82 13.28 7.47
CA HIS A 94 13.60 12.69 8.03
C HIS A 94 13.53 11.16 7.97
N ARG A 95 14.28 10.52 7.08
CA ARG A 95 14.34 9.06 6.98
C ARG A 95 15.05 8.43 8.19
N HIS A 96 16.05 9.09 8.76
CA HIS A 96 16.79 8.59 9.93
C HIS A 96 15.91 8.52 11.19
N TYR A 97 14.88 9.36 11.26
CA TYR A 97 13.95 9.40 12.40
C TYR A 97 12.86 8.33 12.36
N ARG A 98 12.66 7.65 11.22
CA ARG A 98 11.54 6.72 11.04
C ARG A 98 11.53 5.61 12.09
N ASP A 99 12.63 4.87 12.19
CA ASP A 99 12.69 3.67 13.04
C ASP A 99 12.74 4.05 14.53
N LEU A 100 13.44 5.14 14.86
CA LEU A 100 13.45 5.69 16.21
C LEU A 100 12.03 6.07 16.69
N ILE A 101 11.26 6.79 15.86
CA ILE A 101 9.89 7.17 16.22
C ILE A 101 9.01 5.93 16.36
N ARG A 102 9.12 4.95 15.46
CA ARG A 102 8.36 3.70 15.54
C ARG A 102 8.67 2.95 16.83
N ILE A 103 9.95 2.81 17.18
CA ILE A 103 10.36 2.15 18.43
C ILE A 103 9.87 2.92 19.65
N ARG A 104 10.05 4.26 19.71
CA ARG A 104 9.61 5.06 20.85
C ARG A 104 8.10 4.96 21.07
N VAL A 105 7.31 5.06 20.00
CA VAL A 105 5.86 4.93 20.10
C VAL A 105 5.46 3.53 20.56
N VAL A 106 6.10 2.48 20.03
CA VAL A 106 5.80 1.10 20.46
C VAL A 106 6.21 0.85 21.90
N LEU A 107 7.38 1.31 22.34
CA LEU A 107 7.83 1.19 23.74
C LEU A 107 6.94 1.99 24.70
N PHE A 108 6.41 3.14 24.27
CA PHE A 108 5.44 3.91 25.05
C PHE A 108 4.10 3.16 25.21
N LEU A 109 3.59 2.55 24.13
CA LEU A 109 2.32 1.83 24.16
C LEU A 109 2.40 0.44 24.79
N ALA A 110 3.56 -0.22 24.70
CA ALA A 110 3.83 -1.56 25.19
C ALA A 110 5.17 -1.58 25.94
N PRO A 111 5.23 -1.07 27.19
CA PRO A 111 6.47 -0.98 27.95
C PRO A 111 7.13 -2.35 28.21
N TRP A 112 6.36 -3.44 28.19
CA TRP A 112 6.86 -4.82 28.29
C TRP A 112 7.54 -5.35 27.02
N ALA A 113 7.53 -4.60 25.90
CA ALA A 113 8.04 -5.05 24.62
C ALA A 113 9.51 -5.50 24.69
N LYS A 114 10.34 -4.85 25.52
CA LYS A 114 11.74 -5.26 25.72
C LYS A 114 11.86 -6.66 26.32
N ILE A 115 11.12 -6.93 27.40
CA ILE A 115 11.10 -8.24 28.07
C ILE A 115 10.53 -9.31 27.13
N GLN A 116 9.49 -8.96 26.38
CA GLN A 116 8.89 -9.85 25.40
C GLN A 116 9.87 -10.19 24.26
N TRP A 117 10.68 -9.23 23.84
CA TRP A 117 11.71 -9.43 22.84
C TRP A 117 12.83 -10.32 23.34
N GLN A 118 13.34 -10.11 24.55
CA GLN A 118 14.39 -10.97 25.14
C GLN A 118 13.99 -12.45 25.09
N LYS A 119 12.74 -12.77 25.42
CA LYS A 119 12.23 -14.16 25.33
C LYS A 119 12.15 -14.68 23.90
N GLN A 120 11.72 -13.84 22.96
CA GLN A 120 11.60 -14.23 21.55
C GLN A 120 12.96 -14.32 20.85
N ALA A 121 13.93 -13.49 21.23
CA ALA A 121 15.27 -13.49 20.66
C ALA A 121 15.96 -14.86 20.84
N VAL A 122 15.71 -15.54 21.96
CA VAL A 122 16.21 -16.91 22.21
C VAL A 122 15.77 -17.89 21.12
N GLU A 123 14.50 -17.85 20.72
CA GLU A 123 13.98 -18.73 19.67
C GLU A 123 14.43 -18.27 18.27
N LEU A 124 14.44 -16.96 18.04
CA LEU A 124 14.65 -16.38 16.72
C LEU A 124 16.12 -16.27 16.31
N GLY A 125 17.04 -16.18 17.26
CA GLY A 125 18.48 -16.00 17.01
C GLY A 125 19.01 -17.08 16.07
N GLY A 126 19.04 -18.34 16.53
CA GLY A 126 19.54 -19.47 15.74
C GLY A 126 18.68 -19.83 14.51
N ARG A 127 17.42 -19.38 14.45
CA ARG A 127 16.51 -19.67 13.34
C ARG A 127 16.86 -18.92 12.06
N TYR A 128 17.32 -17.68 12.17
CA TYR A 128 17.67 -16.83 11.03
C TYR A 128 19.15 -16.51 10.93
N LEU A 129 19.99 -17.20 11.71
CA LEU A 129 21.43 -17.12 11.60
C LEU A 129 21.87 -17.58 10.20
N ASN A 130 22.72 -16.79 9.54
CA ASN A 130 23.41 -17.18 8.33
C ASN A 130 24.51 -18.20 8.70
N ARG A 131 24.15 -19.49 8.73
CA ARG A 131 25.03 -20.56 9.20
C ARG A 131 26.32 -20.67 8.38
N GLU A 132 26.24 -20.52 7.07
CA GLU A 132 27.43 -20.61 6.20
C GLU A 132 28.45 -19.51 6.52
N LEU A 133 27.97 -18.28 6.70
CA LEU A 133 28.83 -17.17 7.11
C LEU A 133 29.33 -17.35 8.55
N TYR A 134 28.44 -17.74 9.47
CA TYR A 134 28.78 -17.91 10.88
C TYR A 134 29.83 -19.00 11.10
N ASP A 135 29.64 -20.19 10.51
CA ASP A 135 30.55 -21.32 10.65
C ASP A 135 31.93 -21.00 10.04
N LEU A 136 31.95 -20.27 8.91
CA LEU A 136 33.19 -19.79 8.30
C LEU A 136 33.91 -18.76 9.19
N LEU A 137 33.17 -17.85 9.83
CA LEU A 137 33.75 -16.87 10.73
C LEU A 137 34.27 -17.52 12.02
N LEU A 138 33.55 -18.53 12.53
CA LEU A 138 33.93 -19.27 13.72
C LEU A 138 35.17 -20.15 13.51
N SER A 139 35.37 -20.67 12.30
CA SER A 139 36.53 -21.52 11.97
C SER A 139 37.84 -20.74 11.80
N ARG A 140 37.86 -19.45 12.13
CA ARG A 140 38.97 -18.53 11.86
C ARG A 140 39.39 -17.80 13.12
N ASP A 141 40.69 -17.54 13.24
CA ASP A 141 41.28 -16.81 14.37
C ASP A 141 41.29 -15.27 14.17
N ASN A 142 40.55 -14.78 13.18
CA ASN A 142 40.48 -13.36 12.87
C ASN A 142 39.78 -12.56 13.98
N PRO A 143 40.23 -11.33 14.28
CA PRO A 143 39.45 -10.40 15.09
C PRO A 143 38.16 -10.02 14.36
N ILE A 144 37.01 -10.44 14.89
CA ILE A 144 35.69 -10.16 14.31
C ILE A 144 34.99 -9.09 15.15
N TYR A 145 34.47 -8.07 14.49
CA TYR A 145 33.67 -7.02 15.11
C TYR A 145 32.33 -6.87 14.40
N LEU A 146 31.27 -6.74 15.18
CA LEU A 146 29.92 -6.56 14.67
C LEU A 146 29.57 -5.08 14.60
N VAL A 147 29.00 -4.68 13.47
CA VAL A 147 28.58 -3.30 13.20
C VAL A 147 27.13 -3.32 12.73
N SER A 148 26.27 -2.46 13.25
CA SER A 148 24.87 -2.42 12.81
C SER A 148 24.26 -1.05 13.06
N TYR A 149 23.22 -0.72 12.31
CA TYR A 149 22.33 0.38 12.65
C TYR A 149 21.18 -0.02 13.58
N GLY A 150 20.99 -1.32 13.81
CA GLY A 150 20.01 -1.86 14.74
C GLY A 150 20.26 -1.39 16.18
N PHE A 151 19.27 -1.57 17.05
CA PHE A 151 19.34 -1.06 18.41
C PHE A 151 20.03 -2.04 19.35
N ASP A 152 20.87 -1.53 20.24
CA ASP A 152 21.61 -2.30 21.25
C ASP A 152 20.72 -3.31 21.99
N PHE A 153 19.61 -2.84 22.59
CA PHE A 153 18.70 -3.67 23.36
C PHE A 153 17.94 -4.71 22.51
N ILE A 154 17.94 -4.54 21.18
CA ILE A 154 17.36 -5.49 20.22
C ILE A 154 18.42 -6.52 19.81
N LEU A 155 19.63 -6.07 19.50
CA LEU A 155 20.70 -6.90 18.97
C LEU A 155 21.33 -7.78 20.05
N THR A 156 21.62 -7.25 21.25
CA THR A 156 22.33 -8.00 22.28
C THR A 156 21.65 -9.33 22.63
N PRO A 157 20.32 -9.40 22.91
CA PRO A 157 19.66 -10.68 23.18
C PRO A 157 19.68 -11.65 21.99
N LEU A 158 19.72 -11.15 20.75
CA LEU A 158 19.86 -12.00 19.55
C LEU A 158 21.26 -12.60 19.47
N LEU A 159 22.30 -11.78 19.67
CA LEU A 159 23.70 -12.20 19.62
C LEU A 159 23.98 -13.25 20.70
N GLU A 160 23.50 -13.03 21.93
CA GLU A 160 23.56 -14.00 23.02
C GLU A 160 22.89 -15.32 22.66
N ALA A 161 21.68 -15.28 22.09
CA ALA A 161 20.94 -16.48 21.65
C ALA A 161 21.63 -17.24 20.51
N MET A 162 22.44 -16.58 19.70
CA MET A 162 23.23 -17.19 18.64
C MET A 162 24.55 -17.77 19.14
N GLY A 163 24.91 -17.58 20.42
CA GLY A 163 26.24 -17.94 20.93
C GLY A 163 27.35 -17.09 20.29
N CYS A 164 27.03 -15.85 19.91
CA CYS A 164 27.97 -14.96 19.24
C CYS A 164 28.70 -14.11 20.28
N GLU A 165 29.97 -14.44 20.53
CA GLU A 165 30.83 -13.73 21.50
C GLU A 165 31.57 -12.53 20.92
N TRP A 166 31.42 -12.27 19.62
CA TRP A 166 32.09 -11.15 18.95
C TRP A 166 31.56 -9.79 19.43
N PRO A 167 32.42 -8.80 19.65
CA PRO A 167 32.03 -7.48 20.15
C PRO A 167 31.15 -6.71 19.16
N LEU A 168 29.99 -6.24 19.63
CA LEU A 168 29.14 -5.26 18.93
C LEU A 168 29.68 -3.85 19.15
N VAL A 169 30.52 -3.39 18.22
CA VAL A 169 31.27 -2.13 18.34
C VAL A 169 30.46 -0.90 17.91
N VAL A 170 29.48 -1.09 17.02
CA VAL A 170 28.60 -0.03 16.55
C VAL A 170 27.17 -0.53 16.56
N SER A 171 26.30 0.14 17.31
CA SER A 171 24.84 -0.04 17.30
C SER A 171 24.14 1.24 17.73
N SER A 172 22.83 1.33 17.49
CA SER A 172 22.01 2.47 17.90
C SER A 172 21.58 2.34 19.35
N GLU A 173 21.81 3.37 20.15
CA GLU A 173 21.06 3.54 21.40
C GLU A 173 19.75 4.29 21.15
N VAL A 174 18.69 4.03 21.91
CA VAL A 174 17.39 4.73 21.75
C VAL A 174 17.52 6.26 21.96
N GLY A 175 18.50 6.72 22.74
CA GLY A 175 18.81 8.13 22.93
C GLY A 175 19.53 8.76 21.73
N ALA A 176 20.44 8.01 21.11
CA ALA A 176 21.43 8.52 20.15
C ALA A 176 21.32 7.94 18.73
N ALA A 177 20.28 7.16 18.41
CA ALA A 177 20.12 6.47 17.12
C ALA A 177 20.24 7.38 15.88
N ILE A 178 19.86 8.66 16.02
CA ILE A 178 19.98 9.64 14.93
C ILE A 178 21.44 10.01 14.67
N GLU A 179 22.24 10.14 15.71
CA GLU A 179 23.65 10.52 15.59
C GLU A 179 24.42 9.51 14.74
N LEU A 180 24.25 8.21 15.03
CA LEU A 180 24.84 7.13 14.24
C LEU A 180 24.42 7.20 12.75
N ARG A 181 23.14 7.48 12.47
CA ARG A 181 22.63 7.57 11.10
C ARG A 181 23.15 8.79 10.33
N ILE A 182 23.38 9.91 11.02
CA ILE A 182 23.95 11.13 10.44
C ILE A 182 25.46 10.97 10.22
N LYS A 183 26.19 10.45 11.21
CA LYS A 183 27.64 10.26 11.13
C LYS A 183 28.04 9.17 10.13
N GLY A 184 27.26 8.10 10.02
CA GLY A 184 27.57 6.94 9.19
C GLY A 184 28.23 5.80 9.98
N LYS A 185 27.99 4.56 9.55
CA LYS A 185 28.49 3.34 10.22
C LYS A 185 30.01 3.29 10.18
N GLY A 186 30.61 3.68 9.06
CA GLY A 186 32.06 3.76 8.86
C GLY A 186 32.75 4.78 9.77
N ALA A 187 32.19 5.97 9.92
CA ALA A 187 32.75 6.99 10.81
C ALA A 187 32.73 6.53 12.28
N MET A 188 31.60 5.98 12.74
CA MET A 188 31.46 5.47 14.10
C MET A 188 32.38 4.26 14.37
N THR A 189 32.60 3.42 13.36
CA THR A 189 33.54 2.29 13.50
C THR A 189 34.99 2.77 13.63
N VAL A 190 35.36 3.86 12.94
CA VAL A 190 36.68 4.50 13.09
C VAL A 190 36.85 5.12 14.48
N GLU A 191 35.81 5.73 15.05
CA GLU A 191 35.82 6.24 16.42
C GLU A 191 36.03 5.10 17.43
N ALA A 192 35.39 3.94 17.22
CA ALA A 192 35.45 2.80 18.14
C ALA A 192 36.76 1.97 18.04
N LEU A 193 37.27 1.71 16.84
CA LEU A 193 38.38 0.77 16.60
C LEU A 193 39.69 1.45 16.15
N GLY A 194 39.64 2.74 15.86
CA GLY A 194 40.74 3.49 15.28
C GLY A 194 40.85 3.33 13.75
N ARG A 195 41.34 4.39 13.10
CA ARG A 195 41.45 4.47 11.63
C ARG A 195 42.26 3.32 11.03
N GLU A 196 43.39 2.97 11.64
CA GLU A 196 44.27 1.96 11.07
C GLU A 196 43.65 0.56 11.11
N THR A 197 42.96 0.21 12.20
CA THR A 197 42.22 -1.05 12.30
C THR A 197 41.17 -1.15 11.19
N VAL A 198 40.35 -0.12 11.01
CA VAL A 198 39.32 -0.12 9.96
C VAL A 198 39.94 -0.21 8.56
N ARG A 199 41.03 0.53 8.31
CA ARG A 199 41.72 0.55 7.01
C ARG A 199 42.25 -0.83 6.60
N ARG A 200 42.71 -1.63 7.56
CA ARG A 200 43.18 -3.01 7.31
C ARG A 200 42.06 -4.06 7.35
N SER A 201 40.84 -3.69 7.76
CA SER A 201 39.73 -4.64 7.87
C SER A 201 39.17 -5.06 6.52
N VAL A 202 38.45 -6.19 6.53
CA VAL A 202 37.47 -6.54 5.49
C VAL A 202 36.07 -6.29 6.04
N CYS A 203 35.21 -5.62 5.27
CA CYS A 203 33.81 -5.42 5.62
C CYS A 203 32.90 -6.35 4.82
N VAL A 204 31.91 -6.94 5.48
CA VAL A 204 30.83 -7.73 4.85
C VAL A 204 29.49 -7.13 5.23
N THR A 205 28.67 -6.78 4.24
CA THR A 205 27.34 -6.17 4.43
C THR A 205 26.42 -6.53 3.26
N ASP A 206 25.11 -6.38 3.46
CA ASP A 206 24.08 -6.49 2.44
C ASP A 206 23.61 -5.11 1.93
N SER A 207 24.16 -4.01 2.44
CA SER A 207 23.58 -2.69 2.25
C SER A 207 24.57 -1.65 1.74
N LEU A 208 24.19 -0.96 0.67
CA LEU A 208 24.88 0.24 0.18
C LEU A 208 24.71 1.46 1.10
N LEU A 209 23.84 1.38 2.11
CA LEU A 209 23.83 2.38 3.17
C LEU A 209 25.15 2.38 3.95
N ASP A 210 25.89 1.27 3.91
CA ASP A 210 27.21 1.11 4.53
C ASP A 210 28.35 1.43 3.57
N ARG A 211 28.08 2.16 2.50
CA ARG A 211 29.11 2.58 1.53
C ARG A 211 30.27 3.28 2.20
N ASP A 212 29.99 4.11 3.20
CA ASP A 212 31.03 4.81 3.97
C ASP A 212 31.96 3.85 4.71
N LEU A 213 31.46 2.68 5.14
CA LEU A 213 32.24 1.62 5.76
C LEU A 213 32.99 0.79 4.70
N LEU A 214 32.32 0.41 3.61
CA LEU A 214 32.90 -0.34 2.49
C LEU A 214 34.13 0.39 1.89
N GLU A 215 34.04 1.71 1.72
CA GLU A 215 35.12 2.53 1.15
C GLU A 215 36.30 2.75 2.11
N ARG A 216 36.10 2.57 3.43
CA ARG A 216 37.15 2.76 4.45
C ARG A 216 37.94 1.50 4.73
N CYS A 217 37.41 0.33 4.35
CA CYS A 217 38.04 -0.96 4.56
C CYS A 217 39.00 -1.31 3.42
N SER A 218 39.95 -2.20 3.68
CA SER A 218 40.87 -2.71 2.64
C SER A 218 40.12 -3.47 1.56
N ILE A 219 39.08 -4.21 1.94
CA ILE A 219 38.19 -4.96 1.07
C ILE A 219 36.76 -4.73 1.57
N GLY A 220 35.90 -4.22 0.70
CA GLY A 220 34.46 -4.14 0.93
C GLY A 220 33.74 -5.25 0.18
N ILE A 221 32.95 -6.06 0.89
CA ILE A 221 32.16 -7.16 0.34
C ILE A 221 30.68 -6.82 0.52
N LEU A 222 30.02 -6.51 -0.58
CA LEU A 222 28.57 -6.30 -0.63
C LEU A 222 27.91 -7.57 -1.19
N VAL A 223 27.06 -8.22 -0.41
CA VAL A 223 26.44 -9.50 -0.74
C VAL A 223 24.94 -9.49 -0.44
N GLN A 224 24.12 -9.91 -1.40
CA GLN A 224 22.68 -10.13 -1.17
C GLN A 224 22.44 -11.61 -0.90
N TRP A 225 22.05 -11.95 0.33
CA TRP A 225 21.75 -13.33 0.71
C TRP A 225 20.35 -13.74 0.23
N PRO A 226 20.20 -14.84 -0.53
CA PRO A 226 18.90 -15.25 -1.07
C PRO A 226 17.89 -15.66 0.02
N GLU A 227 18.37 -16.09 1.19
CA GLU A 227 17.56 -16.46 2.35
C GLU A 227 17.10 -15.24 3.17
N SER A 228 17.66 -14.06 2.90
CA SER A 228 17.22 -12.82 3.53
C SER A 228 15.86 -12.41 2.99
N ILE A 229 14.87 -12.34 3.89
CA ILE A 229 13.48 -12.00 3.55
C ILE A 229 13.12 -10.69 4.24
N ALA A 230 12.86 -9.68 3.43
CA ALA A 230 12.35 -8.39 3.90
C ALA A 230 10.93 -8.55 4.46
N GLN A 231 10.81 -8.61 5.78
CA GLN A 231 9.53 -8.57 6.50
C GLN A 231 9.33 -7.19 7.11
N ARG A 232 8.13 -6.62 6.94
CA ARG A 232 7.76 -5.32 7.53
C ARG A 232 6.78 -5.50 8.67
N ALA A 233 7.10 -4.91 9.81
CA ALA A 233 6.24 -4.91 10.99
C ALA A 233 4.94 -4.14 10.74
N GLY A 234 3.90 -4.60 11.42
CA GLY A 234 2.60 -3.93 11.47
C GLY A 234 1.73 -4.12 10.23
N LEU A 235 2.10 -4.98 9.28
CA LEU A 235 1.26 -5.32 8.13
C LEU A 235 0.29 -6.50 8.36
N ASP A 236 0.28 -7.10 9.55
CA ASP A 236 -0.63 -8.21 9.89
C ASP A 236 -1.41 -7.90 11.19
N PRO A 237 -2.70 -7.51 11.09
CA PRO A 237 -3.49 -7.36 9.86
C PRO A 237 -3.25 -6.03 9.13
N MET A 238 -3.40 -6.03 7.80
CA MET A 238 -3.42 -4.80 6.99
C MET A 238 -4.66 -3.94 7.28
N LEU A 239 -4.48 -2.65 7.51
CA LEU A 239 -5.58 -1.68 7.51
C LEU A 239 -6.22 -1.58 6.12
N PRO A 240 -7.51 -1.18 6.03
CA PRO A 240 -8.13 -0.85 4.76
C PRO A 240 -7.28 0.09 3.92
N PHE A 241 -7.34 -0.06 2.61
CA PHE A 241 -6.59 0.64 1.58
C PHE A 241 -5.09 0.32 1.52
N VAL A 242 -4.52 -0.37 2.50
CA VAL A 242 -3.10 -0.76 2.48
C VAL A 242 -2.86 -1.84 1.44
N TYR A 243 -3.77 -2.80 1.29
CA TYR A 243 -3.67 -3.82 0.24
C TYR A 243 -3.74 -3.17 -1.15
N LEU A 244 -4.70 -2.28 -1.37
CA LEU A 244 -4.85 -1.54 -2.62
C LEU A 244 -3.59 -0.72 -2.93
N LYS A 245 -3.06 0.00 -1.95
CA LYS A 245 -1.89 0.89 -2.12
C LYS A 245 -0.57 0.15 -2.23
N LYS A 246 -0.38 -0.98 -1.55
CA LYS A 246 0.93 -1.68 -1.52
C LYS A 246 0.97 -2.91 -2.41
N VAL A 247 -0.17 -3.55 -2.68
CA VAL A 247 -0.25 -4.82 -3.40
C VAL A 247 -0.93 -4.66 -4.76
N LYS A 248 -2.19 -4.22 -4.79
CA LYS A 248 -2.98 -4.26 -6.03
C LYS A 248 -2.59 -3.15 -7.02
N ARG A 249 -2.32 -1.95 -6.52
CA ARG A 249 -2.10 -0.72 -7.32
C ARG A 249 -0.93 0.12 -6.77
N PRO A 250 0.28 -0.43 -6.62
CA PRO A 250 1.39 0.25 -5.94
C PRO A 250 1.90 1.51 -6.64
N THR A 251 1.82 1.56 -7.96
CA THR A 251 2.30 2.69 -8.77
C THR A 251 1.22 3.71 -9.09
N GLU A 252 -0.03 3.40 -8.77
CA GLU A 252 -1.16 4.27 -9.04
C GLU A 252 -1.52 5.00 -7.74
N SER A 253 -1.70 6.32 -7.79
CA SER A 253 -2.36 7.06 -6.70
C SER A 253 -3.86 6.75 -6.70
N TYR A 254 -4.22 5.46 -6.66
CA TYR A 254 -5.56 4.95 -6.93
C TYR A 254 -6.57 5.49 -5.92
N PHE A 255 -6.20 5.58 -4.63
CA PHE A 255 -7.06 6.17 -3.60
C PHE A 255 -7.44 7.62 -3.94
N THR A 256 -6.47 8.49 -4.21
CA THR A 256 -6.77 9.91 -4.46
C THR A 256 -7.34 10.13 -5.86
N ARG A 257 -6.80 9.48 -6.88
CA ARG A 257 -7.22 9.69 -8.27
C ARG A 257 -8.53 8.96 -8.57
N ALA A 258 -8.61 7.66 -8.33
CA ALA A 258 -9.78 6.87 -8.72
C ALA A 258 -10.91 6.96 -7.68
N ILE A 259 -10.63 6.67 -6.41
CA ILE A 259 -11.67 6.64 -5.37
C ILE A 259 -12.19 8.05 -5.10
N LEU A 260 -11.32 8.99 -4.71
CA LEU A 260 -11.75 10.35 -4.42
C LEU A 260 -12.05 11.15 -5.70
N GLY A 261 -11.10 11.16 -6.65
CA GLY A 261 -11.18 12.01 -7.83
C GLY A 261 -12.18 11.58 -8.90
N HIS A 262 -12.61 10.31 -8.93
CA HIS A 262 -13.61 9.83 -9.90
C HIS A 262 -14.87 9.33 -9.21
N ASP A 263 -14.78 8.33 -8.32
CA ASP A 263 -15.99 7.71 -7.77
C ASP A 263 -16.71 8.66 -6.80
N TYR A 264 -16.02 9.17 -5.78
CA TYR A 264 -16.62 10.09 -4.81
C TYR A 264 -17.09 11.39 -5.49
N LEU A 265 -16.30 11.97 -6.40
CA LEU A 265 -16.74 13.13 -7.18
C LEU A 265 -18.02 12.85 -7.98
N THR A 266 -18.14 11.66 -8.60
CA THR A 266 -19.37 11.26 -9.30
C THR A 266 -20.55 11.18 -8.34
N LEU A 267 -20.35 10.62 -7.14
CA LEU A 267 -21.40 10.55 -6.14
C LEU A 267 -21.81 11.94 -5.62
N LEU A 268 -20.87 12.88 -5.47
CA LEU A 268 -21.21 14.26 -5.11
C LEU A 268 -22.09 14.93 -6.17
N LEU A 269 -21.72 14.77 -7.45
CA LEU A 269 -22.47 15.32 -8.57
C LEU A 269 -23.86 14.71 -8.72
N VAL A 270 -24.02 13.42 -8.40
CA VAL A 270 -25.32 12.75 -8.55
C VAL A 270 -26.20 12.93 -7.32
N PHE A 271 -25.66 12.67 -6.12
CA PHE A 271 -26.45 12.55 -4.91
C PHE A 271 -26.36 13.78 -4.03
N ALA A 272 -25.17 14.31 -3.78
CA ALA A 272 -25.02 15.39 -2.79
C ALA A 272 -25.64 16.70 -3.28
N ILE A 273 -25.35 17.13 -4.51
CA ILE A 273 -25.86 18.42 -5.01
C ILE A 273 -27.38 18.43 -5.24
N ALA A 274 -27.98 17.26 -5.50
CA ALA A 274 -29.42 17.11 -5.65
C ALA A 274 -30.15 16.96 -4.30
N ASN A 275 -29.42 16.76 -3.20
CA ASN A 275 -29.98 16.53 -1.88
C ASN A 275 -30.37 17.85 -1.19
N PRO A 276 -31.47 17.90 -0.43
CA PRO A 276 -31.79 19.05 0.41
C PRO A 276 -30.72 19.37 1.48
N TYR A 277 -29.94 18.37 1.88
CA TYR A 277 -28.84 18.50 2.86
C TYR A 277 -27.49 18.13 2.22
N PRO A 278 -26.97 18.95 1.30
CA PRO A 278 -25.85 18.58 0.43
C PRO A 278 -24.56 18.24 1.19
N TRP A 279 -24.27 18.96 2.28
CA TRP A 279 -23.09 18.70 3.11
C TRP A 279 -23.20 17.40 3.90
N GLN A 280 -24.37 17.12 4.47
CA GLN A 280 -24.61 15.86 5.19
C GLN A 280 -24.52 14.68 4.23
N ALA A 281 -25.13 14.80 3.05
CA ALA A 281 -25.03 13.80 1.99
C ALA A 281 -23.58 13.58 1.55
N ALA A 282 -22.80 14.66 1.33
CA ALA A 282 -21.39 14.56 0.96
C ALA A 282 -20.55 13.80 2.01
N VAL A 283 -20.65 14.16 3.28
CA VAL A 283 -19.91 13.48 4.37
C VAL A 283 -20.36 12.02 4.51
N SER A 284 -21.67 11.76 4.40
CA SER A 284 -22.21 10.41 4.45
C SER A 284 -21.69 9.55 3.28
N LEU A 285 -21.71 10.08 2.06
CA LEU A 285 -21.18 9.41 0.88
C LEU A 285 -19.70 9.12 1.01
N LEU A 286 -18.89 10.02 1.58
CA LEU A 286 -17.47 9.75 1.82
C LEU A 286 -17.29 8.55 2.76
N GLY A 287 -18.00 8.53 3.89
CA GLY A 287 -17.96 7.41 4.83
C GLY A 287 -18.39 6.08 4.19
N PHE A 288 -19.50 6.09 3.43
CA PHE A 288 -19.95 4.90 2.71
C PHE A 288 -18.99 4.46 1.62
N VAL A 289 -18.36 5.38 0.87
CA VAL A 289 -17.31 5.03 -0.11
C VAL A 289 -16.12 4.36 0.58
N LEU A 290 -15.70 4.88 1.74
CA LEU A 290 -14.60 4.28 2.49
C LEU A 290 -14.95 2.88 3.00
N ALA A 291 -16.17 2.70 3.52
CA ALA A 291 -16.70 1.40 3.93
C ALA A 291 -16.80 0.42 2.73
N TYR A 292 -17.33 0.89 1.60
CA TYR A 292 -17.45 0.13 0.36
C TYR A 292 -16.11 -0.42 -0.09
N PHE A 293 -15.09 0.45 -0.20
CA PHE A 293 -13.78 0.01 -0.66
C PHE A 293 -13.03 -0.86 0.35
N SER A 294 -13.28 -0.68 1.64
CA SER A 294 -12.76 -1.59 2.68
C SER A 294 -13.24 -3.03 2.44
N ALA A 295 -14.54 -3.23 2.20
CA ALA A 295 -15.08 -4.54 1.86
C ALA A 295 -14.66 -5.00 0.43
N TYR A 296 -14.58 -4.08 -0.52
CA TYR A 296 -14.22 -4.37 -1.93
C TYR A 296 -12.79 -4.92 -2.07
N GLU A 297 -11.86 -4.52 -1.20
CA GLU A 297 -10.50 -5.06 -1.17
C GLU A 297 -10.46 -6.57 -0.94
N VAL A 298 -11.44 -7.13 -0.23
CA VAL A 298 -11.57 -8.60 -0.06
C VAL A 298 -11.74 -9.27 -1.42
N GLY A 299 -12.50 -8.66 -2.32
CA GLY A 299 -12.66 -9.13 -3.69
C GLY A 299 -11.34 -9.11 -4.46
N TYR A 300 -10.56 -8.03 -4.35
CA TYR A 300 -9.24 -7.93 -4.98
C TYR A 300 -8.25 -8.96 -4.43
N PHE A 301 -8.22 -9.15 -3.11
CA PHE A 301 -7.38 -10.17 -2.50
C PHE A 301 -7.75 -11.57 -2.97
N GLU A 302 -9.05 -11.91 -2.99
CA GLU A 302 -9.52 -13.20 -3.49
C GLU A 302 -9.20 -13.37 -4.98
N ASN A 303 -9.30 -12.30 -5.78
CA ASN A 303 -8.96 -12.32 -7.20
C ASN A 303 -7.49 -12.69 -7.42
N ASP A 304 -6.57 -12.08 -6.69
CA ASP A 304 -5.15 -12.37 -6.80
C ASP A 304 -4.83 -13.79 -6.32
N ARG A 305 -5.45 -14.23 -5.22
CA ARG A 305 -5.29 -15.60 -4.70
C ARG A 305 -5.76 -16.66 -5.68
N LEU A 306 -6.99 -16.53 -6.20
CA LEU A 306 -7.57 -17.48 -7.14
C LEU A 306 -6.89 -17.41 -8.52
N GLY A 307 -6.42 -16.22 -8.92
CA GLY A 307 -5.61 -16.06 -10.12
C GLY A 307 -4.38 -16.94 -10.09
N LEU A 308 -3.58 -16.90 -9.01
CA LEU A 308 -2.40 -17.77 -8.85
C LEU A 308 -2.72 -19.27 -8.89
N GLN A 309 -3.92 -19.67 -8.48
CA GLN A 309 -4.32 -21.08 -8.39
C GLN A 309 -4.89 -21.63 -9.69
N TYR A 310 -5.63 -20.81 -10.45
CA TYR A 310 -6.48 -21.29 -11.53
C TYR A 310 -6.28 -20.60 -12.89
N GLU A 311 -5.53 -19.50 -12.98
CA GLU A 311 -5.26 -18.83 -14.26
C GLU A 311 -3.92 -19.29 -14.85
N ASP A 312 -3.89 -19.53 -16.16
CA ASP A 312 -2.64 -19.90 -16.87
C ASP A 312 -1.61 -18.76 -16.84
N LYS A 313 -2.08 -17.51 -16.78
CA LYS A 313 -1.25 -16.28 -16.82
C LYS A 313 -1.73 -15.28 -15.76
N PRO A 314 -1.51 -15.58 -14.47
CA PRO A 314 -2.03 -14.77 -13.38
C PRO A 314 -1.43 -13.36 -13.39
N LYS A 315 -2.30 -12.33 -13.29
CA LYS A 315 -1.87 -10.93 -13.20
C LYS A 315 -1.69 -10.48 -11.76
N VAL A 316 -0.69 -11.07 -11.09
CA VAL A 316 -0.41 -10.85 -9.68
C VAL A 316 0.93 -10.13 -9.51
N SER A 317 0.96 -9.09 -8.68
CA SER A 317 2.16 -8.29 -8.45
C SER A 317 3.18 -9.03 -7.58
N ASP A 318 4.47 -8.72 -7.71
CA ASP A 318 5.50 -9.26 -6.82
C ASP A 318 5.21 -8.91 -5.35
N SER A 319 4.64 -7.73 -5.11
CA SER A 319 4.20 -7.27 -3.79
C SER A 319 3.12 -8.16 -3.17
N TYR A 320 2.31 -8.86 -3.97
CA TYR A 320 1.37 -9.83 -3.44
C TYR A 320 2.11 -10.99 -2.76
N ARG A 321 3.13 -11.54 -3.40
CA ARG A 321 3.90 -12.67 -2.83
C ARG A 321 4.55 -12.29 -1.50
N LEU A 322 4.99 -11.04 -1.37
CA LEU A 322 5.65 -10.53 -0.17
C LEU A 322 4.68 -10.14 0.95
N LEU A 323 3.53 -9.55 0.61
CA LEU A 323 2.70 -8.87 1.60
C LEU A 323 1.32 -9.51 1.81
N ALA A 324 0.82 -10.33 0.88
CA ALA A 324 -0.56 -10.82 0.93
C ALA A 324 -0.89 -11.62 2.20
N GLY A 325 0.09 -12.25 2.84
CA GLY A 325 -0.08 -12.97 4.11
C GLY A 325 -0.62 -12.10 5.26
N GLY A 326 -0.40 -10.79 5.22
CA GLY A 326 -0.91 -9.84 6.22
C GLY A 326 -2.36 -9.37 5.97
N PHE A 327 -2.94 -9.63 4.81
CA PHE A 327 -4.32 -9.23 4.55
C PHE A 327 -5.31 -10.20 5.20
N ARG A 328 -6.18 -9.69 6.07
CA ARG A 328 -7.20 -10.49 6.77
C ARG A 328 -8.60 -10.03 6.33
N PRO A 329 -9.35 -10.84 5.57
CA PRO A 329 -10.69 -10.46 5.09
C PRO A 329 -11.67 -10.05 6.18
N TRP A 330 -11.69 -10.75 7.32
CA TRP A 330 -12.57 -10.42 8.45
C TRP A 330 -12.27 -9.02 9.00
N PHE A 331 -11.01 -8.60 9.00
CA PHE A 331 -10.59 -7.31 9.52
C PHE A 331 -11.01 -6.16 8.59
N ALA A 332 -10.91 -6.39 7.28
CA ALA A 332 -11.44 -5.47 6.27
C ALA A 332 -12.97 -5.31 6.39
N TRP A 333 -13.70 -6.40 6.64
CA TRP A 333 -15.14 -6.37 6.91
C TRP A 333 -15.48 -5.63 8.19
N MET A 334 -14.77 -5.92 9.29
CA MET A 334 -14.97 -5.22 10.56
C MET A 334 -14.87 -3.70 10.38
N TRP A 335 -13.83 -3.23 9.66
CA TRP A 335 -13.71 -1.81 9.33
C TRP A 335 -14.80 -1.30 8.40
N ALA A 336 -15.22 -2.06 7.39
CA ALA A 336 -16.35 -1.67 6.55
C ALA A 336 -17.64 -1.43 7.37
N LEU A 337 -17.91 -2.31 8.34
CA LEU A 337 -19.07 -2.20 9.23
C LEU A 337 -18.96 -0.96 10.14
N ILE A 338 -17.80 -0.75 10.77
CA ILE A 338 -17.55 0.39 11.66
C ILE A 338 -17.63 1.71 10.88
N LEU A 339 -16.96 1.80 9.72
CA LEU A 339 -16.93 3.00 8.88
C LEU A 339 -18.30 3.35 8.32
N ALA A 340 -19.24 2.40 8.23
CA ALA A 340 -20.61 2.64 7.77
C ALA A 340 -21.55 3.19 8.84
N LEU A 341 -21.20 3.12 10.14
CA LEU A 341 -22.11 3.54 11.22
C LEU A 341 -22.36 5.05 11.26
N LEU A 342 -21.28 5.85 11.33
CA LEU A 342 -21.38 7.30 11.33
C LEU A 342 -22.09 7.87 10.09
N PRO A 343 -21.76 7.47 8.85
CA PRO A 343 -22.47 7.95 7.67
C PRO A 343 -23.93 7.48 7.63
N ALA A 344 -24.27 6.29 8.16
CA ALA A 344 -25.66 5.86 8.27
C ALA A 344 -26.44 6.72 9.27
N TRP A 345 -25.84 7.07 10.40
CA TRP A 345 -26.46 7.98 11.36
C TRP A 345 -26.70 9.36 10.77
N LEU A 346 -25.70 9.94 10.09
CA LEU A 346 -25.81 11.22 9.39
C LEU A 346 -26.88 11.17 8.28
N ALA A 347 -26.89 10.10 7.50
CA ALA A 347 -27.85 9.91 6.42
C ALA A 347 -29.29 9.80 6.95
N ALA A 348 -29.47 9.15 8.10
CA ALA A 348 -30.76 9.01 8.76
C ALA A 348 -31.36 10.33 9.28
N GLN A 349 -30.57 11.41 9.41
CA GLN A 349 -31.05 12.73 9.84
C GLN A 349 -31.76 13.55 8.75
N GLY A 350 -31.94 12.98 7.55
CA GLY A 350 -32.77 13.59 6.49
C GLY A 350 -32.19 13.55 5.09
N SER A 351 -30.92 13.16 4.91
CA SER A 351 -30.36 13.05 3.55
C SER A 351 -30.70 11.72 2.86
N SER A 352 -30.98 10.65 3.61
CA SER A 352 -31.54 9.41 3.06
C SER A 352 -33.05 9.46 2.96
N TRP A 353 -33.60 8.87 1.91
CA TRP A 353 -35.05 8.74 1.73
C TRP A 353 -35.67 7.59 2.55
N LEU A 354 -34.85 6.64 3.03
CA LEU A 354 -35.32 5.42 3.71
C LEU A 354 -36.13 5.70 4.98
N PRO A 355 -35.67 6.55 5.93
CA PRO A 355 -36.42 6.77 7.17
C PRO A 355 -37.84 7.29 6.95
N GLY A 356 -38.01 8.18 5.97
CA GLY A 356 -39.32 8.72 5.60
C GLY A 356 -40.22 7.67 4.95
N ALA A 357 -39.69 6.83 4.06
CA ALA A 357 -40.46 5.78 3.39
C ALA A 357 -40.95 4.68 4.34
N PHE A 358 -40.21 4.41 5.42
CA PHE A 358 -40.54 3.37 6.41
C PHE A 358 -41.08 3.93 7.73
N ALA A 359 -41.27 5.25 7.83
CA ALA A 359 -41.74 5.95 9.04
C ALA A 359 -40.94 5.61 10.33
N VAL A 360 -39.62 5.41 10.21
CA VAL A 360 -38.72 5.11 11.34
C VAL A 360 -37.89 6.32 11.73
N GLN A 361 -37.51 6.41 13.00
CA GLN A 361 -36.74 7.55 13.55
C GLN A 361 -35.61 7.09 14.48
N GLY A 362 -34.72 8.02 14.84
CA GLY A 362 -33.65 7.80 15.82
C GLY A 362 -32.72 6.62 15.47
N VAL A 363 -32.51 5.73 16.44
CA VAL A 363 -31.63 4.55 16.28
C VAL A 363 -32.18 3.59 15.22
N GLN A 364 -33.51 3.41 15.13
CA GLN A 364 -34.12 2.52 14.14
C GLN A 364 -33.85 2.99 12.71
N ALA A 365 -33.95 4.30 12.46
CA ALA A 365 -33.61 4.90 11.16
C ALA A 365 -32.13 4.68 10.80
N THR A 366 -31.23 4.84 11.78
CA THR A 366 -29.79 4.59 11.60
C THR A 366 -29.52 3.13 11.25
N LEU A 367 -30.12 2.19 11.99
CA LEU A 367 -29.98 0.76 11.76
C LEU A 367 -30.57 0.32 10.42
N LEU A 368 -31.68 0.94 9.98
CA LEU A 368 -32.26 0.68 8.65
C LEU A 368 -31.29 1.08 7.54
N VAL A 369 -30.79 2.33 7.55
CA VAL A 369 -29.85 2.83 6.53
C VAL A 369 -28.57 1.99 6.54
N TRP A 370 -28.02 1.71 7.72
CA TRP A 370 -26.84 0.87 7.88
C TRP A 370 -27.07 -0.55 7.36
N GLY A 371 -28.19 -1.19 7.73
CA GLY A 371 -28.54 -2.54 7.32
C GLY A 371 -28.75 -2.68 5.81
N VAL A 372 -29.41 -1.69 5.17
CA VAL A 372 -29.54 -1.65 3.70
C VAL A 372 -28.16 -1.52 3.04
N PHE A 373 -27.29 -0.66 3.55
CA PHE A 373 -25.95 -0.51 3.00
C PHE A 373 -25.09 -1.77 3.18
N VAL A 374 -25.11 -2.40 4.36
CA VAL A 374 -24.39 -3.66 4.62
C VAL A 374 -24.91 -4.77 3.72
N SER A 375 -26.23 -4.88 3.53
CA SER A 375 -26.84 -5.83 2.60
C SER A 375 -26.33 -5.61 1.17
N PHE A 376 -26.23 -4.35 0.75
CA PHE A 376 -25.61 -3.98 -0.54
C PHE A 376 -24.14 -4.42 -0.64
N LEU A 377 -23.33 -4.25 0.41
CA LEU A 377 -21.95 -4.75 0.43
C LEU A 377 -21.88 -6.29 0.30
N VAL A 378 -22.81 -7.01 0.93
CA VAL A 378 -22.90 -8.47 0.78
C VAL A 378 -23.22 -8.86 -0.66
N VAL A 379 -24.18 -8.17 -1.31
CA VAL A 379 -24.48 -8.40 -2.74
C VAL A 379 -23.24 -8.14 -3.60
N VAL A 380 -22.53 -7.04 -3.39
CA VAL A 380 -21.27 -6.73 -4.09
C VAL A 380 -20.25 -7.84 -3.87
N ARG A 381 -20.12 -8.36 -2.65
CA ARG A 381 -19.23 -9.48 -2.32
C ARG A 381 -19.60 -10.75 -3.08
N CYS A 382 -20.89 -11.07 -3.19
CA CYS A 382 -21.38 -12.22 -3.95
C CYS A 382 -21.08 -12.06 -5.45
N VAL A 383 -21.32 -10.87 -6.02
CA VAL A 383 -20.97 -10.58 -7.42
C VAL A 383 -19.46 -10.70 -7.64
N PHE A 384 -18.64 -10.24 -6.70
CA PHE A 384 -17.19 -10.39 -6.77
C PHE A 384 -16.75 -11.86 -6.64
N ALA A 385 -17.42 -12.63 -5.78
CA ALA A 385 -17.19 -14.06 -5.65
C ALA A 385 -17.47 -14.80 -6.96
N TRP A 386 -18.56 -14.43 -7.64
CA TRP A 386 -18.92 -14.90 -8.97
C TRP A 386 -17.89 -14.49 -10.02
N PHE A 387 -17.51 -13.21 -10.06
CA PHE A 387 -16.47 -12.67 -10.94
C PHE A 387 -15.16 -13.46 -10.84
N ASN A 388 -14.75 -13.82 -9.63
CA ASN A 388 -13.48 -14.50 -9.38
C ASN A 388 -13.48 -16.00 -9.74
N ARG A 389 -14.66 -16.64 -9.87
CA ARG A 389 -14.79 -18.09 -10.09
C ARG A 389 -15.11 -18.49 -11.52
N ILE A 390 -15.28 -17.52 -12.40
CA ILE A 390 -15.52 -17.77 -13.83
C ILE A 390 -14.27 -17.46 -14.67
N LYS A 391 -14.21 -18.11 -15.83
CA LYS A 391 -13.16 -17.88 -16.83
C LYS A 391 -13.12 -16.41 -17.23
N GLU A 392 -11.93 -15.95 -17.63
CA GLU A 392 -11.66 -14.53 -17.88
C GLU A 392 -12.62 -13.84 -18.84
N THR A 393 -13.07 -14.54 -19.89
CA THR A 393 -14.04 -14.05 -20.88
C THR A 393 -15.44 -13.85 -20.27
N GLY A 394 -15.86 -14.74 -19.37
CA GLY A 394 -17.14 -14.64 -18.66
C GLY A 394 -17.20 -13.48 -17.67
N ARG A 395 -16.05 -12.96 -17.22
CA ARG A 395 -15.96 -11.85 -16.24
C ARG A 395 -16.58 -10.54 -16.70
N VAL A 396 -16.87 -10.42 -18.00
CA VAL A 396 -17.48 -9.23 -18.60
C VAL A 396 -18.79 -8.86 -17.91
N VAL A 397 -19.70 -9.82 -17.68
CA VAL A 397 -21.02 -9.54 -17.08
C VAL A 397 -20.91 -9.09 -15.62
N PRO A 398 -20.30 -9.86 -14.70
CA PRO A 398 -20.20 -9.40 -13.32
C PRO A 398 -19.35 -8.12 -13.18
N MET A 399 -18.42 -7.84 -14.09
CA MET A 399 -17.71 -6.56 -14.11
C MET A 399 -18.68 -5.38 -14.33
N LEU A 400 -19.68 -5.51 -15.20
CA LEU A 400 -20.69 -4.47 -15.40
C LEU A 400 -21.45 -4.22 -14.11
N VAL A 401 -21.91 -5.28 -13.44
CA VAL A 401 -22.62 -5.19 -12.18
C VAL A 401 -21.76 -4.51 -11.11
N LEU A 402 -20.46 -4.83 -11.02
CA LEU A 402 -19.53 -4.17 -10.10
C LEU A 402 -19.31 -2.68 -10.45
N GLN A 403 -19.25 -2.31 -11.75
CA GLN A 403 -19.14 -0.90 -12.14
C GLN A 403 -20.40 -0.10 -11.79
N LEU A 404 -21.58 -0.68 -12.02
CA LEU A 404 -22.86 -0.07 -11.65
C LEU A 404 -23.00 0.03 -10.13
N ALA A 405 -22.60 -1.00 -9.38
CA ALA A 405 -22.63 -0.96 -7.92
C ALA A 405 -21.80 0.21 -7.36
N ARG A 406 -20.63 0.51 -7.95
CA ARG A 406 -19.77 1.63 -7.50
C ARG A 406 -20.42 3.02 -7.64
N THR A 407 -21.39 3.19 -8.55
CA THR A 407 -22.01 4.49 -8.84
C THR A 407 -23.49 4.49 -8.50
N ALA A 408 -24.27 3.59 -9.12
CA ALA A 408 -25.71 3.46 -8.96
C ALA A 408 -26.13 2.76 -7.65
N GLY A 409 -25.25 2.00 -6.99
CA GLY A 409 -25.59 1.29 -5.75
C GLY A 409 -26.09 2.20 -4.62
N TYR A 410 -25.71 3.47 -4.65
CA TYR A 410 -26.11 4.48 -3.66
C TYR A 410 -27.55 4.99 -3.84
N LEU A 411 -28.23 4.65 -4.95
CA LEU A 411 -29.66 4.88 -5.14
C LEU A 411 -30.51 4.18 -4.06
N LEU A 412 -29.98 3.09 -3.48
CA LEU A 412 -30.61 2.38 -2.36
C LEU A 412 -30.76 3.25 -1.12
N LEU A 413 -29.94 4.30 -0.97
CA LEU A 413 -29.90 5.15 0.21
C LEU A 413 -30.33 6.59 -0.08
N PHE A 414 -29.95 7.12 -1.25
CA PHE A 414 -30.12 8.52 -1.60
C PHE A 414 -30.96 8.66 -2.87
N SER A 415 -31.85 9.66 -2.88
CA SER A 415 -32.58 10.05 -4.07
C SER A 415 -31.70 10.97 -4.94
N THR A 416 -32.02 11.01 -6.24
CA THR A 416 -31.40 11.90 -7.21
C THR A 416 -32.40 12.18 -8.33
N SER A 417 -32.07 13.10 -9.24
CA SER A 417 -32.88 13.34 -10.43
C SER A 417 -32.70 12.23 -11.47
N ILE A 418 -33.63 12.15 -12.41
CA ILE A 418 -33.54 11.18 -13.52
C ILE A 418 -32.24 11.35 -14.33
N VAL A 419 -31.75 12.58 -14.49
CA VAL A 419 -30.45 12.87 -15.14
C VAL A 419 -29.30 12.25 -14.33
N GLY A 420 -29.35 12.35 -13.01
CA GLY A 420 -28.39 11.70 -12.11
C GLY A 420 -28.40 10.18 -12.24
N VAL A 421 -29.58 9.55 -12.31
CA VAL A 421 -29.72 8.10 -12.54
C VAL A 421 -29.08 7.69 -13.87
N LEU A 422 -29.44 8.36 -14.96
CA LEU A 422 -28.92 8.06 -16.29
C LEU A 422 -27.40 8.28 -16.38
N PHE A 423 -26.88 9.30 -15.68
CA PHE A 423 -25.44 9.53 -15.57
C PHE A 423 -24.71 8.42 -14.82
N CYS A 424 -25.29 7.88 -13.73
CA CYS A 424 -24.72 6.72 -13.03
C CYS A 424 -24.60 5.51 -13.96
N VAL A 425 -25.63 5.26 -14.78
CA VAL A 425 -25.66 4.15 -15.75
C VAL A 425 -24.64 4.36 -16.86
N SER A 426 -24.65 5.53 -17.51
CA SER A 426 -23.69 5.85 -18.58
C SER A 426 -22.26 5.80 -18.08
N HIS A 427 -22.01 6.26 -16.85
CA HIS A 427 -20.69 6.25 -16.24
C HIS A 427 -20.22 4.81 -15.96
N GLY A 428 -21.10 3.97 -15.42
CA GLY A 428 -20.82 2.55 -15.21
C GLY A 428 -20.49 1.82 -16.51
N LEU A 429 -21.29 2.04 -17.56
CA LEU A 429 -21.06 1.48 -18.90
C LEU A 429 -19.74 1.97 -19.52
N SER A 430 -19.42 3.26 -19.38
CA SER A 430 -18.18 3.83 -19.91
C SER A 430 -16.91 3.22 -19.29
N LYS A 431 -16.97 2.77 -18.03
CA LYS A 431 -15.88 2.03 -17.37
C LYS A 431 -15.86 0.55 -17.75
N TRP A 432 -17.02 -0.01 -18.11
CA TRP A 432 -17.18 -1.39 -18.52
C TRP A 432 -16.68 -1.64 -19.95
N PHE A 433 -16.96 -0.76 -20.91
CA PHE A 433 -16.55 -0.92 -22.31
C PHE A 433 -15.04 -1.18 -22.50
N PRO A 434 -14.12 -0.42 -21.88
CA PRO A 434 -12.68 -0.72 -21.98
C PRO A 434 -12.32 -2.11 -21.44
N TYR A 435 -13.06 -2.61 -20.44
CA TYR A 435 -12.85 -3.96 -19.93
C TYR A 435 -13.28 -5.02 -20.94
N VAL A 436 -14.41 -4.81 -21.63
CA VAL A 436 -14.86 -5.68 -22.74
C VAL A 436 -13.78 -5.75 -23.81
N VAL A 437 -13.35 -4.60 -24.34
CA VAL A 437 -12.33 -4.53 -25.39
C VAL A 437 -11.05 -5.26 -24.98
N TYR A 438 -10.59 -5.03 -23.75
CA TYR A 438 -9.43 -5.73 -23.20
C TYR A 438 -9.57 -7.25 -23.16
N ARG A 439 -10.75 -7.76 -22.79
CA ARG A 439 -11.00 -9.21 -22.67
C ARG A 439 -11.12 -9.89 -24.02
N PHE A 440 -11.48 -9.16 -25.07
CA PHE A 440 -11.52 -9.65 -26.45
C PHE A 440 -10.26 -9.29 -27.26
N GLY A 441 -9.12 -9.06 -26.58
CA GLY A 441 -7.81 -8.91 -27.22
C GLY A 441 -7.42 -7.49 -27.63
N GLY A 442 -8.28 -6.50 -27.41
CA GLY A 442 -8.00 -5.09 -27.70
C GLY A 442 -7.16 -4.38 -26.63
N SER A 443 -6.64 -3.20 -26.98
CA SER A 443 -5.92 -2.33 -26.04
C SER A 443 -6.84 -1.31 -25.37
N ARG A 444 -6.66 -1.10 -24.06
CA ARG A 444 -7.36 -0.03 -23.30
C ARG A 444 -6.68 1.33 -23.41
N LYS A 445 -5.43 1.34 -23.89
CA LYS A 445 -4.60 2.55 -23.86
C LYS A 445 -5.16 3.57 -24.85
N GLY A 446 -5.47 4.77 -24.35
CA GLY A 446 -5.98 5.85 -25.19
C GLY A 446 -7.48 5.82 -25.47
N MET A 447 -8.25 4.91 -24.84
CA MET A 447 -9.71 4.91 -25.01
C MET A 447 -10.34 6.17 -24.39
N PRO A 448 -11.18 6.92 -25.13
CA PRO A 448 -11.78 8.17 -24.68
C PRO A 448 -13.00 7.92 -23.79
N ASN A 449 -12.77 7.41 -22.57
CA ASN A 449 -13.84 6.95 -21.67
C ASN A 449 -14.85 8.05 -21.33
N HIS A 450 -14.43 9.31 -21.22
CA HIS A 450 -15.37 10.40 -20.93
C HIS A 450 -16.23 10.76 -22.12
N LEU A 451 -15.70 10.62 -23.34
CA LEU A 451 -16.49 10.77 -24.55
C LEU A 451 -17.55 9.67 -24.64
N PHE A 452 -17.18 8.40 -24.39
CA PHE A 452 -18.17 7.31 -24.33
C PHE A 452 -19.24 7.56 -23.28
N ASN A 453 -18.87 8.03 -22.09
CA ASN A 453 -19.85 8.40 -21.06
C ASN A 453 -20.83 9.46 -21.58
N LEU A 454 -20.34 10.53 -22.21
CA LEU A 454 -21.17 11.59 -22.77
C LEU A 454 -22.11 11.09 -23.86
N LEU A 455 -21.61 10.30 -24.81
CA LEU A 455 -22.41 9.76 -25.92
C LEU A 455 -23.52 8.84 -25.40
N ILE A 456 -23.20 7.93 -24.48
CA ILE A 456 -24.19 7.05 -23.86
C ILE A 456 -25.22 7.86 -23.08
N LEU A 457 -24.79 8.88 -22.33
CA LEU A 457 -25.71 9.76 -21.60
C LEU A 457 -26.68 10.47 -22.55
N ILE A 458 -26.20 11.04 -23.66
CA ILE A 458 -27.05 11.71 -24.66
C ILE A 458 -28.07 10.73 -25.24
N LEU A 459 -27.65 9.51 -25.59
CA LEU A 459 -28.54 8.48 -26.12
C LEU A 459 -29.63 8.10 -25.11
N LEU A 460 -29.25 7.90 -23.83
CA LEU A 460 -30.19 7.58 -22.77
C LEU A 460 -31.18 8.73 -22.49
N LEU A 461 -30.70 9.98 -22.44
CA LEU A 461 -31.55 11.15 -22.27
C LEU A 461 -32.53 11.31 -23.44
N GLY A 462 -32.06 11.13 -24.68
CA GLY A 462 -32.89 11.18 -25.88
C GLY A 462 -33.97 10.11 -25.86
N ALA A 463 -33.64 8.86 -25.51
CA ALA A 463 -34.60 7.77 -25.41
C ALA A 463 -35.71 8.06 -24.39
N VAL A 464 -35.34 8.52 -23.19
CA VAL A 464 -36.31 8.84 -22.12
C VAL A 464 -37.13 10.09 -22.44
N ALA A 465 -36.55 11.08 -23.14
CA ALA A 465 -37.28 12.25 -23.61
C ALA A 465 -38.32 11.89 -24.67
N ILE A 466 -37.96 11.04 -25.65
CA ILE A 466 -38.88 10.55 -26.69
C ILE A 466 -40.02 9.75 -26.08
N SER A 467 -39.77 8.98 -25.00
CA SER A 467 -40.81 8.24 -24.30
C SER A 467 -41.69 9.11 -23.37
N GLY A 468 -41.47 10.43 -23.32
CA GLY A 468 -42.18 11.35 -22.43
C GLY A 468 -41.77 11.28 -20.96
N GLY A 469 -40.73 10.51 -20.61
CA GLY A 469 -40.24 10.35 -19.24
C GLY A 469 -39.33 11.49 -18.75
N LEU A 470 -38.89 12.37 -19.66
CA LEU A 470 -38.01 13.49 -19.36
C LEU A 470 -38.54 14.77 -20.02
N GLY A 471 -39.02 15.70 -19.20
CA GLY A 471 -39.45 17.03 -19.64
C GLY A 471 -38.32 18.05 -19.65
N TRP A 472 -38.60 19.20 -20.26
CA TRP A 472 -37.67 20.34 -20.31
C TRP A 472 -37.29 20.83 -18.90
N GLN A 473 -38.26 20.87 -17.98
CA GLN A 473 -38.05 21.34 -16.61
C GLN A 473 -36.98 20.54 -15.89
N GLN A 474 -36.97 19.21 -16.03
CA GLN A 474 -35.99 18.32 -15.40
C GLN A 474 -34.58 18.52 -15.98
N LEU A 475 -34.47 18.78 -17.29
CA LEU A 475 -33.18 19.07 -17.94
C LEU A 475 -32.59 20.42 -17.51
N THR A 476 -33.45 21.41 -17.25
CA THR A 476 -33.03 22.75 -16.83
C THR A 476 -32.83 22.91 -15.32
N GLN A 477 -33.01 21.84 -14.53
CA GLN A 477 -32.66 21.89 -13.11
C GLN A 477 -31.16 22.15 -12.95
N TRP A 478 -30.78 23.06 -12.04
CA TRP A 478 -29.40 23.51 -11.92
C TRP A 478 -28.40 22.35 -11.71
N HIS A 479 -28.76 21.34 -10.91
CA HIS A 479 -27.90 20.18 -10.66
C HIS A 479 -27.80 19.28 -11.90
N ALA A 480 -28.86 19.15 -12.70
CA ALA A 480 -28.80 18.46 -13.99
C ALA A 480 -27.87 19.19 -14.96
N LEU A 481 -27.95 20.53 -15.02
CA LEU A 481 -27.04 21.35 -15.83
C LEU A 481 -25.57 21.19 -15.39
N VAL A 482 -25.30 21.08 -14.09
CA VAL A 482 -23.94 20.81 -13.57
C VAL A 482 -23.43 19.45 -14.05
N ILE A 483 -24.25 18.38 -13.97
CA ILE A 483 -23.89 17.04 -14.46
C ILE A 483 -23.62 17.06 -15.97
N LEU A 484 -24.53 17.67 -16.75
CA LEU A 484 -24.41 17.78 -18.20
C LEU A 484 -23.16 18.57 -18.61
N THR A 485 -22.90 19.70 -17.95
CA THR A 485 -21.71 20.52 -18.19
C THR A 485 -20.45 19.75 -17.85
N TYR A 486 -20.41 19.05 -16.70
CA TYR A 486 -19.28 18.22 -16.32
C TYR A 486 -19.00 17.12 -17.36
N ALA A 487 -20.04 16.39 -17.78
CA ALA A 487 -19.92 15.35 -18.79
C ALA A 487 -19.47 15.92 -20.14
N GLY A 488 -20.03 17.05 -20.55
CA GLY A 488 -19.68 17.79 -21.77
C GLY A 488 -18.22 18.23 -21.79
N LEU A 489 -17.75 18.90 -20.73
CA LEU A 489 -16.36 19.36 -20.63
C LEU A 489 -15.36 18.20 -20.64
N ARG A 490 -15.65 17.10 -19.92
CA ARG A 490 -14.79 15.92 -19.90
C ARG A 490 -14.79 15.18 -21.25
N GLY A 491 -15.94 15.05 -21.89
CA GLY A 491 -16.06 14.46 -23.22
C GLY A 491 -15.36 15.28 -24.30
N ALA A 492 -15.51 16.60 -24.27
CA ALA A 492 -14.83 17.53 -25.19
C ALA A 492 -13.31 17.46 -25.04
N LYS A 493 -12.79 17.37 -23.81
CA LYS A 493 -11.36 17.17 -23.56
C LYS A 493 -10.82 15.89 -24.20
N ASP A 494 -11.54 14.77 -24.05
CA ASP A 494 -11.17 13.50 -24.68
C ASP A 494 -11.22 13.58 -26.21
N LEU A 495 -12.22 14.26 -26.78
CA LEU A 495 -12.35 14.47 -28.22
C LEU A 495 -11.17 15.27 -28.80
N VAL A 496 -10.75 16.35 -28.12
CA VAL A 496 -9.57 17.13 -28.52
C VAL A 496 -8.31 16.28 -28.44
N GLY A 497 -8.14 15.50 -27.37
CA GLY A 497 -7.01 14.59 -27.21
C GLY A 497 -6.94 13.52 -28.31
N PHE A 498 -8.10 12.97 -28.69
CA PHE A 498 -8.21 11.98 -29.76
C PHE A 498 -7.88 12.57 -31.13
N ARG A 499 -8.36 13.78 -31.44
CA ARG A 499 -8.04 14.50 -32.70
C ARG A 499 -6.53 14.72 -32.86
N VAL A 500 -5.84 15.14 -31.79
CA VAL A 500 -4.38 15.35 -31.81
C VAL A 500 -3.63 14.03 -32.03
N HIS A 501 -4.16 12.91 -31.53
CA HIS A 501 -3.56 11.60 -31.78
C HIS A 501 -3.71 11.18 -33.24
N LEU A 502 -4.90 11.34 -33.82
CA LEU A 502 -5.15 11.04 -35.24
C LEU A 502 -4.31 11.91 -36.19
N SER A 503 -4.16 13.21 -35.90
CA SER A 503 -3.36 14.10 -36.74
C SER A 503 -1.88 13.72 -36.78
N ARG A 504 -1.35 13.15 -35.69
CA ARG A 504 0.04 12.65 -35.62
C ARG A 504 0.26 11.35 -36.39
N LEU A 505 -0.78 10.52 -36.50
CA LEU A 505 -0.72 9.32 -37.33
C LEU A 505 -0.79 9.67 -38.82
N GLY A 506 -1.52 10.73 -39.19
CA GLY A 506 -1.63 11.20 -40.58
C GLY A 506 -0.45 12.02 -41.10
N SER A 507 0.41 12.57 -40.23
CA SER A 507 1.58 13.38 -40.63
C SER A 507 2.90 12.59 -40.65
N GLY A 508 2.85 11.28 -40.41
CA GLY A 508 4.02 10.39 -40.33
C GLY A 508 4.09 9.33 -41.45
N GLY A 509 3.24 9.46 -42.46
CA GLY A 509 3.36 8.78 -43.75
C GLY A 509 3.52 9.82 -44.84
#